data_AF-A0A3V4SQ26-F1
#
_entry.id   AF-A0A3V4SQ26-F1
#
_cell.length_a   1.000
_cell.length_b   1.000
_cell.length_c   1.000
_cell.angle_alpha   90.00
_cell.angle_beta   90.00
_cell.angle_gamma   90.00
#
_symmetry.space_group_name_H-M   'P 1'
#
loop_
_entity.id
_entity.type
_entity.pdbx_description
1 polymer ?
#
loop_
_entity_poly.entity_id
_entity_poly.type
_entity_poly.pdbx_seq_one_letter_code
_entity_poly.pdbx_strand_id
1 'polypeptide(L)' 'MNVENLSNAHYIYNEMKELQRQKGILESGAGLGVTIQSTYQDNAFLDAIRPHAVAELNRRIEEKKAVLVSFGISFT' A
#
# COMPACT_ATOMS: atom_id res chain seq x y z
N MET A 1 -1.33 -20.08 13.95
CA MET A 1 -0.50 -18.91 14.29
C MET A 1 0.23 -19.17 15.60
N ASN A 2 1.55 -18.93 15.65
CA ASN A 2 2.36 -19.00 16.88
C ASN A 2 2.21 -17.68 17.67
N VAL A 3 2.13 -17.74 19.01
CA VAL A 3 2.03 -16.58 19.90
C VAL A 3 3.21 -15.62 19.74
N GLU A 4 4.40 -16.14 19.44
CA GLU A 4 5.61 -15.36 19.18
C GLU A 4 5.47 -14.46 17.94
N ASN A 5 4.62 -14.85 16.98
CA ASN A 5 4.38 -14.10 15.76
C ASN A 5 3.23 -13.10 15.89
N LEU A 6 2.50 -13.07 17.01
CA LEU A 6 1.28 -12.27 17.16
C LEU A 6 1.56 -10.76 17.03
N SER A 7 2.59 -10.26 17.73
CA SER A 7 2.96 -8.84 17.68
C SER A 7 3.42 -8.42 16.28
N ASN A 8 4.23 -9.26 15.63
CA ASN A 8 4.72 -9.01 14.27
C ASN A 8 3.57 -9.03 13.25
N ALA A 9 2.65 -9.98 13.39
CA ALA A 9 1.45 -10.04 12.56
C ALA A 9 0.57 -8.80 12.71
N HIS A 10 0.38 -8.31 13.93
CA HIS A 10 -0.38 -7.10 14.18
C HIS A 10 0.27 -5.87 13.52
N TYR A 11 1.59 -5.74 13.63
CA TYR A 11 2.33 -4.67 12.97
C TYR A 11 2.17 -4.71 11.44
N ILE A 12 2.41 -5.88 10.82
CA ILE A 12 2.29 -6.06 9.36
C ILE A 12 0.85 -5.79 8.88
N TYR A 13 -0.15 -6.20 9.66
CA TYR A 13 -1.55 -5.93 9.35
C TYR A 13 -1.86 -4.43 9.35
N ASN A 14 -1.34 -3.68 10.31
CA ASN A 14 -1.52 -2.23 10.36
C ASN A 14 -0.85 -1.54 9.17
N GLU A 15 0.37 -1.94 8.81
CA GLU A 15 1.03 -1.43 7.60
C GLU A 15 0.24 -1.75 6.32
N MET A 16 -0.32 -2.95 6.22
CA MET A 16 -1.17 -3.35 5.10
C MET A 16 -2.43 -2.47 5.03
N LYS A 17 -3.06 -2.17 6.17
CA LYS A 17 -4.22 -1.27 6.25
C LYS A 17 -3.89 0.15 5.80
N GLU A 18 -2.72 0.67 6.17
CA GLU A 18 -2.29 1.98 5.70
C GLU A 18 -2.04 2.01 4.19
N LEU A 19 -1.44 0.96 3.63
CA LEU A 19 -1.29 0.84 2.18
C LEU A 19 -2.64 0.77 1.46
N GLN A 20 -3.60 0.02 2.00
CA GLN A 20 -4.98 -0.04 1.47
C GLN A 20 -5.65 1.34 1.52
N ARG A 21 -5.46 2.10 2.60
CA ARG A 21 -5.97 3.47 2.72
C ARG A 21 -5.34 4.41 1.69
N GLN A 22 -4.02 4.36 1.51
CA GLN A 22 -3.31 5.14 0.49
C GLN A 22 -3.78 4.80 -0.92
N LYS A 23 -3.95 3.50 -1.21
CA LYS A 23 -4.46 3.03 -2.50
C LYS A 23 -5.84 3.60 -2.80
N GLY A 24 -6.77 3.54 -1.83
CA GLY A 24 -8.11 4.11 -1.98
C GLY A 24 -8.09 5.63 -2.23
N ILE A 25 -7.20 6.37 -1.56
CA ILE A 25 -7.01 7.80 -1.82
C ILE A 25 -6.58 8.03 -3.27
N LEU A 26 -5.57 7.30 -3.76
CA LEU A 26 -5.10 7.44 -5.14
C LEU A 26 -6.15 7.06 -6.17
N GLU A 27 -6.92 6.00 -5.93
CA GLU A 27 -8.02 5.54 -6.80
C GLU A 27 -9.16 6.56 -6.88
N SER A 28 -9.41 7.33 -5.81
CA SER A 28 -10.39 8.43 -5.81
C SER A 28 -9.96 9.68 -6.60
N GLY A 29 -8.78 9.68 -7.21
CA GLY A 29 -8.26 10.84 -7.95
C GLY A 29 -7.51 11.87 -7.09
N ALA A 30 -7.48 11.69 -5.76
CA ALA A 30 -6.82 12.62 -4.83
C ALA A 30 -5.43 12.13 -4.38
N GLY A 31 -4.68 13.02 -3.69
CA GLY A 31 -3.58 12.63 -2.80
C GLY A 31 -2.28 12.18 -3.44
N LEU A 32 -2.12 12.28 -4.77
CA LEU A 32 -0.83 12.06 -5.43
C LEU A 32 -0.10 13.39 -5.57
N GLY A 33 1.09 13.49 -4.97
CA GLY A 33 2.05 14.56 -5.22
C GLY A 33 3.37 13.94 -5.62
N VAL A 34 3.93 14.40 -6.73
CA VAL A 34 5.24 13.94 -7.22
C VAL A 34 6.15 15.13 -7.43
N THR A 35 7.40 14.94 -6.99
CA THR A 35 8.47 15.90 -7.17
C THR A 35 9.63 15.24 -7.92
N ILE A 36 10.21 15.97 -8.87
CA ILE A 36 11.46 15.60 -9.54
C ILE A 36 12.43 16.74 -9.27
N GLN A 37 13.57 16.44 -8.64
CA GLN A 37 14.53 17.46 -8.21
C GLN A 37 13.86 18.62 -7.45
N SER A 38 13.02 18.28 -6.47
CA SER A 38 12.25 19.24 -5.66
C SER A 38 11.23 20.10 -6.43
N THR A 39 10.97 19.79 -7.70
CA THR A 39 9.98 20.49 -8.54
C THR A 39 8.69 19.69 -8.58
N TYR A 40 7.57 20.29 -8.17
CA TYR A 40 6.25 19.67 -8.28
C TYR A 40 5.84 19.49 -9.73
N GLN A 41 5.25 18.33 -10.03
CA GLN A 41 4.77 18.00 -11.37
C GLN A 41 3.30 18.42 -11.53
N ASP A 42 2.90 18.70 -12.77
CA ASP A 42 1.54 19.11 -13.10
C ASP A 42 0.54 17.93 -13.03
N ASN A 43 -0.75 18.26 -13.14
CA ASN A 43 -1.83 17.27 -13.05
C ASN A 43 -1.79 16.23 -14.19
N ALA A 44 -1.36 16.61 -15.40
CA ALA A 44 -1.28 15.67 -16.51
C ALA A 44 -0.21 14.61 -16.26
N PHE A 45 0.93 15.02 -15.68
CA PHE A 45 1.96 14.10 -15.23
C PHE A 45 1.44 13.19 -14.11
N LEU A 46 0.80 13.76 -13.09
CA LEU A 46 0.22 13.01 -11.97
C LEU A 46 -0.77 11.95 -12.46
N ASP A 47 -1.64 12.28 -13.40
CA ASP A 47 -2.61 11.34 -13.95
C ASP A 47 -1.95 10.23 -14.78
N ALA A 48 -0.88 10.53 -15.50
CA ALA A 48 -0.10 9.53 -16.25
C ALA A 48 0.59 8.51 -15.32
N ILE A 49 1.10 8.95 -14.17
CA ILE A 49 1.82 8.06 -13.24
C ILE A 49 0.90 7.34 -12.24
N ARG A 50 -0.31 7.85 -12.00
CA ARG A 50 -1.24 7.33 -10.98
C ARG A 50 -1.51 5.83 -11.11
N PRO A 51 -1.75 5.26 -12.31
CA PRO A 51 -1.95 3.82 -12.44
C PRO A 51 -0.75 3.00 -11.94
N HIS A 52 0.47 3.50 -12.15
CA HIS A 52 1.70 2.86 -11.70
C HIS A 52 1.86 2.93 -10.18
N ALA A 53 1.52 4.07 -9.56
CA ALA A 53 1.52 4.21 -8.11
C ALA A 53 0.50 3.27 -7.45
N VAL A 54 -0.72 3.17 -8.00
CA VAL A 54 -1.76 2.23 -7.53
C VAL A 54 -1.29 0.77 -7.66
N ALA A 55 -0.68 0.42 -8.79
CA ALA A 55 -0.14 -0.92 -9.01
C ALA A 55 0.96 -1.29 -8.00
N GLU A 56 1.86 -0.36 -7.68
CA GLU A 56 2.92 -0.58 -6.69
C GLU A 56 2.34 -0.75 -5.27
N LEU A 57 1.35 0.06 -4.89
CA LEU A 57 0.65 -0.12 -3.61
C LEU A 57 -0.03 -1.48 -3.54
N ASN A 58 -0.69 -1.92 -4.62
CA ASN A 58 -1.32 -3.23 -4.68
C ASN A 58 -0.31 -4.37 -4.54
N ARG A 59 0.85 -4.28 -5.20
CA ARG A 59 1.94 -5.25 -5.09
C ARG A 59 2.41 -5.39 -3.64
N ARG A 60 2.65 -4.28 -2.94
CA ARG A 60 3.07 -4.27 -1.53
C ARG A 60 2.01 -4.83 -0.58
N ILE A 61 0.72 -4.58 -0.87
CA ILE A 61 -0.39 -5.16 -0.09
C ILE A 61 -0.38 -6.68 -0.21
N GLU A 62 -0.25 -7.22 -1.43
CA GLU A 62 -0.22 -8.68 -1.64
C GLU A 62 1.03 -9.33 -1.02
N GLU A 63 2.18 -8.65 -1.02
CA GLU A 63 3.37 -9.12 -0.30
C GLU A 63 3.11 -9.24 1.21
N LYS A 64 2.52 -8.22 1.83
CA LYS A 64 2.18 -8.28 3.27
C LYS A 64 1.13 -9.34 3.56
N LYS A 65 0.14 -9.49 2.67
CA LYS A 65 -0.87 -10.54 2.76
C LYS A 65 -0.23 -11.93 2.73
N ALA A 66 0.73 -12.16 1.84
CA ALA A 66 1.46 -13.42 1.76
C ALA A 66 2.25 -13.73 3.07
N VAL A 67 2.87 -12.71 3.68
CA VAL A 67 3.53 -12.88 5.00
C VAL A 67 2.52 -13.21 6.10
N LEU A 68 1.36 -12.56 6.13
CA LEU A 68 0.32 -12.85 7.13
C LEU A 68 -0.25 -14.26 6.95
N VAL A 69 -0.44 -14.71 5.71
CA VAL A 69 -0.83 -16.10 5.40
C VAL A 69 0.22 -17.10 5.89
N SER A 70 1.52 -16.80 5.75
CA SER A 70 2.58 -17.69 6.27
C SER A 70 2.58 -17.78 7.81
N PHE A 71 2.02 -16.80 8.51
CA PHE A 71 1.77 -16.86 9.96
C PHE A 71 0.48 -17.62 10.32
N GLY A 72 -0.30 -18.08 9.33
CA GLY A 72 -1.55 -18.81 9.51
C GLY A 72 -2.76 -17.92 9.72
N ILE A 73 -2.71 -16.66 9.25
CA ILE A 73 -3.86 -15.74 9.24
C ILE A 73 -4.65 -15.97 7.96
N SER A 74 -5.98 -16.03 8.07
CA SER A 74 -6.90 -16.07 6.94
C SER A 74 -7.66 -14.75 6.85
N PHE A 75 -7.96 -14.34 5.62
CA PHE A 75 -8.77 -13.16 5.33
C PHE A 75 -10.12 -13.65 4.82
N THR A 76 -11.21 -13.18 5.44
CA THR A 76 -12.59 -13.41 5.00
C THR A 76 -13.12 -12.20 4.25
#